data_AF-A0A1Y2WUP9-F1
#
_entry.id   AF-A0A1Y2WUP9-F1
#
_cell.length_a   1.000
_cell.length_b   1.000
_cell.length_c   1.000
_cell.angle_alpha   90.00
_cell.angle_beta   90.00
_cell.angle_gamma   90.00
#
_symmetry.space_group_name_H-M   'P 1'
#
loop_
_entity.id
_entity.type
_entity.pdbx_description
1 polymer ?
#
loop_
_entity_poly.entity_id
_entity_poly.type
_entity_poly.pdbx_seq_one_letter_code
_entity_poly.pdbx_strand_id
1 'polypeptide(L)'
;MQPTRWLLQRRSVWKGPHIVPLAIVRPKPGEDAKPIRTQARAATILPSFVGLKFHVHNGKDYNEVDITEEMVGYKLGEFAPTRKPFIWTRK
;
A
#
# COMPACT_ATOMS: atom_id res chain seq x y z
N MET A 1 23.57 -9.08 -5.89
CA MET A 1 23.11 -8.03 -4.95
C MET A 1 21.70 -8.40 -4.52
N GLN A 2 21.49 -8.88 -3.29
CA GLN A 2 20.15 -9.26 -2.80
C GLN A 2 19.56 -8.10 -1.99
N PRO A 3 18.58 -7.33 -2.52
CA PRO A 3 18.01 -6.17 -1.83
C PRO A 3 16.98 -6.56 -0.76
N THR A 4 16.70 -7.86 -0.57
CA THR A 4 15.51 -8.33 0.14
C THR A 4 15.68 -8.41 1.66
N ARG A 5 16.90 -8.27 2.21
CA ARG A 5 17.13 -8.47 3.66
C ARG A 5 17.04 -7.19 4.50
N TRP A 6 17.26 -6.01 3.91
CA TRP A 6 17.21 -4.73 4.63
C TRP A 6 15.81 -4.11 4.73
N LEU A 7 14.92 -4.35 3.76
CA LEU A 7 13.53 -3.86 3.81
C LEU A 7 12.60 -4.66 4.75
N LEU A 8 13.00 -5.89 5.15
CA LEU A 8 12.18 -6.78 6.00
C LEU A 8 12.49 -6.65 7.51
N GLN A 9 13.23 -5.64 7.93
CA GLN A 9 13.90 -5.55 9.24
C GLN A 9 12.98 -5.58 10.47
N ARG A 10 11.65 -5.50 10.31
CA ARG A 10 10.67 -5.44 11.43
C ARG A 10 9.84 -6.71 11.64
N ARG A 11 9.92 -7.75 10.78
CA ARG A 11 9.09 -8.97 10.89
C ARG A 11 9.88 -10.25 10.59
N SER A 12 9.38 -11.39 11.10
CA SER A 12 9.98 -12.71 10.87
C SER A 12 9.86 -13.15 9.42
N VAL A 13 10.96 -13.11 8.67
CA VAL A 13 11.03 -13.39 7.22
C VAL A 13 10.49 -14.78 6.86
N TRP A 14 10.77 -15.80 7.67
CA TRP A 14 10.40 -17.19 7.39
C TRP A 14 8.88 -17.43 7.33
N LYS A 15 8.06 -16.53 7.90
CA LYS A 15 6.59 -16.62 7.86
C LYS A 15 6.00 -16.03 6.57
N GLY A 16 6.81 -15.39 5.74
CA GLY A 16 6.37 -14.68 4.55
C GLY A 16 5.69 -13.33 4.84
N PRO A 17 5.27 -12.61 3.78
CA PRO A 17 4.58 -11.34 3.90
C PRO A 17 3.15 -11.51 4.43
N HIS A 18 2.58 -10.45 4.98
CA HIS A 18 1.19 -10.45 5.42
C HIS A 18 0.26 -10.19 4.22
N ILE A 19 -0.43 -11.24 3.80
CA ILE A 19 -1.32 -11.24 2.64
C ILE A 19 -2.77 -11.15 3.12
N VAL A 20 -3.57 -10.35 2.45
CA VAL A 20 -5.01 -10.20 2.69
C VAL A 20 -5.72 -10.44 1.36
N PRO A 21 -6.86 -11.15 1.33
CA PRO A 21 -7.66 -11.25 0.11
C PRO A 21 -8.14 -9.85 -0.31
N LEU A 22 -7.68 -9.40 -1.47
CA LEU A 22 -8.10 -8.15 -2.11
C LEU A 22 -8.75 -8.49 -3.45
N ALA A 23 -9.79 -7.76 -3.82
CA ALA A 23 -10.49 -7.92 -5.09
C ALA A 23 -9.66 -7.32 -6.24
N ILE A 24 -8.56 -8.00 -6.58
CA ILE A 24 -7.62 -7.56 -7.62
C ILE A 24 -8.09 -8.11 -8.95
N VAL A 25 -8.62 -7.23 -9.79
CA VAL A 25 -8.90 -7.53 -11.19
C VAL A 25 -7.73 -6.99 -12.00
N ARG A 26 -7.00 -7.89 -12.68
CA ARG A 26 -5.95 -7.45 -13.60
C ARG A 26 -6.62 -6.84 -14.84
N PRO A 27 -6.29 -5.59 -15.21
CA PRO A 27 -6.80 -5.00 -16.43
C PRO A 27 -6.26 -5.77 -17.64
N LYS A 28 -7.06 -5.82 -18.71
CA LYS A 28 -6.60 -6.29 -20.02
C LYS A 28 -5.65 -5.25 -20.61
N PRO A 29 -4.73 -5.65 -21.50
CA PRO A 29 -3.87 -4.69 -22.20
C PRO A 29 -4.73 -3.65 -22.95
N GLY A 30 -4.56 -2.36 -22.61
CA GLY A 30 -5.33 -1.25 -23.18
C GLY A 30 -6.56 -0.81 -22.37
N GLU A 31 -6.87 -1.47 -21.25
CA GLU A 31 -7.93 -1.04 -20.31
C GLU A 31 -7.33 -0.35 -19.09
N ASP A 32 -7.94 0.74 -18.64
CA ASP A 32 -7.52 1.43 -17.42
C ASP A 32 -7.77 0.54 -16.19
N ALA A 33 -6.77 0.47 -15.30
CA ALA A 33 -6.89 -0.26 -14.05
C ALA A 33 -7.96 0.38 -13.16
N LYS A 34 -9.04 -0.36 -12.88
CA LYS A 34 -10.07 0.09 -11.92
C LYS A 34 -9.46 0.22 -10.53
N PRO A 35 -9.68 1.34 -9.83
CA PRO A 35 -9.05 1.55 -8.54
C PRO A 35 -9.67 0.65 -7.47
N ILE A 36 -8.81 0.01 -6.68
CA ILE A 36 -9.21 -1.00 -5.69
C ILE A 36 -9.42 -0.32 -4.34
N ARG A 37 -10.65 -0.31 -3.84
CA ARG A 37 -10.97 0.18 -2.49
C ARG A 37 -10.59 -0.85 -1.44
N THR A 38 -9.82 -0.43 -0.44
CA THR A 38 -9.36 -1.32 0.63
C THR A 38 -9.30 -0.63 1.99
N GLN A 39 -9.74 -1.37 3.01
CA GLN A 39 -9.55 -1.01 4.42
C GLN A 39 -8.36 -1.76 5.05
N ALA A 40 -7.75 -2.69 4.31
CA ALA A 40 -6.68 -3.55 4.79
C ALA A 40 -5.32 -2.83 4.83
N ARG A 41 -5.17 -1.89 5.77
CA ARG A 41 -3.95 -1.07 5.93
C ARG A 41 -2.69 -1.88 6.27
N ALA A 42 -2.85 -3.07 6.85
CA ALA A 42 -1.75 -3.96 7.24
C ALA A 42 -1.26 -4.88 6.10
N ALA A 43 -1.91 -4.87 4.93
CA ALA A 43 -1.48 -5.68 3.79
C ALA A 43 -0.11 -5.19 3.27
N THR A 44 0.77 -6.15 2.96
CA THR A 44 2.06 -5.85 2.32
C THR A 44 1.85 -5.59 0.84
N ILE A 45 2.54 -4.58 0.29
CA ILE A 45 2.59 -4.34 -1.15
C ILE A 45 3.42 -5.45 -1.80
N LEU A 46 2.77 -6.24 -2.65
CA LEU A 46 3.39 -7.31 -3.42
C LEU A 46 3.91 -6.76 -4.77
N PRO A 47 4.94 -7.38 -5.36
CA PRO A 47 5.41 -7.00 -6.70
C PRO A 47 4.31 -7.03 -7.77
N SER A 48 3.29 -7.88 -7.59
CA SER A 48 2.13 -7.98 -8.48
C SER A 48 1.20 -6.76 -8.45
N PHE A 49 1.38 -5.83 -7.51
CA PHE A 49 0.52 -4.65 -7.35
C PHE A 49 1.07 -3.41 -8.07
N VAL A 50 2.27 -3.50 -8.63
CA VAL A 50 2.88 -2.40 -9.39
C VAL A 50 1.99 -2.03 -10.58
N GLY A 51 1.70 -0.73 -10.73
CA GLY A 51 0.82 -0.22 -11.78
C GLY A 51 -0.68 -0.32 -11.47
N LEU A 52 -1.07 -0.84 -10.30
CA LEU A 52 -2.46 -0.79 -9.83
C LEU A 52 -2.70 0.45 -8.97
N LYS A 53 -3.93 0.96 -9.05
CA LYS A 53 -4.40 2.07 -8.22
C LYS A 53 -5.15 1.55 -7.01
N PHE A 54 -4.81 2.07 -5.83
CA PHE A 54 -5.49 1.72 -4.58
C PHE A 54 -6.13 2.93 -3.93
N HIS A 55 -7.36 2.74 -3.46
CA HIS A 55 -8.03 3.64 -2.55
C HIS A 55 -7.90 3.07 -1.14
N VAL A 56 -6.97 3.62 -0.36
CA VAL A 56 -6.65 3.16 1.00
C VAL A 56 -7.43 3.99 2.02
N HIS A 57 -8.18 3.32 2.89
CA HIS A 57 -8.94 3.97 3.95
C HIS A 57 -8.03 4.56 5.04
N ASN A 58 -8.20 5.84 5.36
CA ASN A 58 -7.45 6.54 6.42
C ASN A 58 -8.18 6.59 7.78
N GLY A 59 -9.42 6.08 7.85
CA GLY A 59 -10.30 6.18 9.01
C GLY A 59 -11.57 6.98 8.76
N LYS A 60 -11.55 7.87 7.76
CA LYS A 60 -12.69 8.68 7.33
C LYS A 60 -12.88 8.63 5.82
N ASP A 61 -11.81 8.91 5.09
CA ASP A 61 -11.81 9.02 3.63
C ASP A 61 -10.91 7.94 3.00
N TYR A 62 -11.02 7.78 1.69
CA TYR A 62 -10.19 6.87 0.91
C TYR A 62 -9.16 7.68 0.11
N ASN A 63 -7.89 7.56 0.46
CA ASN A 63 -6.79 8.20 -0.25
C ASN A 63 -6.42 7.37 -1.48
N GLU A 64 -6.33 8.01 -2.65
CA GLU A 64 -5.80 7.37 -3.86
C GLU A 64 -4.28 7.26 -3.80
N VAL A 65 -3.77 6.08 -4.09
CA VAL A 65 -2.35 5.73 -4.07
C VAL A 65 -2.04 4.92 -5.33
N ASP A 66 -1.18 5.46 -6.18
CA ASP A 66 -0.64 4.78 -7.35
C ASP A 66 0.65 4.05 -6.95
N ILE A 67 0.69 2.73 -7.13
CA ILE A 67 1.80 1.91 -6.64
C ILE A 67 2.95 1.86 -7.64
N THR A 68 4.12 2.30 -7.19
CA THR A 68 5.40 2.19 -7.91
C THR A 68 6.24 1.02 -7.40
N GLU A 69 7.30 0.65 -8.14
CA GLU A 69 8.20 -0.46 -7.78
C GLU A 69 8.93 -0.24 -6.45
N GLU A 70 9.26 1.01 -6.13
CA GLU A 70 9.94 1.39 -4.89
C GLU A 70 9.09 1.13 -3.64
N MET A 71 7.77 1.06 -3.79
CA MET A 71 6.82 0.82 -2.69
C MET A 71 6.70 -0.66 -2.31
N VAL A 72 7.33 -1.57 -3.06
CA VAL A 72 7.25 -3.01 -2.80
C VAL A 72 7.87 -3.35 -1.45
N GLY A 73 7.12 -4.09 -0.62
CA GLY A 73 7.53 -4.48 0.73
C GLY A 73 7.00 -3.58 1.85
N TYR A 74 6.55 -2.36 1.56
CA TYR A 74 5.88 -1.49 2.51
C TYR A 74 4.43 -1.93 2.79
N LYS A 75 3.81 -1.28 3.78
CA LYS A 75 2.38 -1.47 4.08
C LYS A 75 1.54 -0.42 3.39
N LEU A 76 0.36 -0.83 2.88
CA LEU A 76 -0.58 0.11 2.24
C LEU A 76 -0.95 1.29 3.15
N GLY A 77 -1.04 1.05 4.47
CA GLY A 77 -1.39 2.08 5.44
C GLY A 77 -0.35 3.19 5.62
N GLU A 78 0.90 3.00 5.19
CA GLU A 78 1.97 3.99 5.31
C GLU A 78 1.77 5.17 4.34
N PHE A 79 1.10 4.92 3.22
CA PHE A 79 0.79 5.93 2.21
C PHE A 79 -0.52 6.70 2.48
N ALA A 80 -1.24 6.34 3.56
CA ALA A 80 -2.50 6.98 3.96
C ALA A 80 -2.40 7.50 5.41
N PRO A 81 -1.97 8.76 5.61
CA PRO A 81 -1.87 9.35 6.95
C PRO A 81 -3.25 9.47 7.60
N THR A 82 -3.35 9.05 8.85
CA THR A 82 -4.63 9.01 9.58
C THR A 82 -4.92 10.28 10.37
N ARG A 83 -3.88 11.07 10.67
CA ARG A 83 -3.98 12.32 11.43
C ARG A 83 -3.47 13.46 10.57
N LYS A 84 -4.10 14.63 10.71
CA LYS A 84 -3.58 15.87 10.12
C LYS A 84 -2.29 16.28 10.83
N PRO A 85 -1.34 16.89 10.12
CA PRO A 85 -0.14 17.43 10.75
C PRO A 85 -0.53 18.47 11.80
N PHE A 86 0.17 18.43 12.94
CA PHE A 86 0.01 19.43 13.97
C PHE A 86 0.71 20.72 13.53
N ILE A 87 -0.05 21.78 13.34
CA ILE A 87 0.47 23.12 13.06
C ILE A 87 0.22 23.94 14.32
N TRP A 88 1.31 24.33 14.99
CA TRP A 88 1.18 25.25 16.11
C TRP A 88 0.93 26.65 15.56
N THR A 89 -0.32 27.10 15.66
CA THR A 89 -0.71 28.47 15.32
C THR A 89 -0.92 29.23 16.62
N ARG A 90 -0.15 30.30 16.85
CA ARG A 90 -0.53 31.31 17.85
C ARG A 90 -1.75 32.03 17.30
N LYS A 91 -2.85 31.96 18.05
CA LYS A 91 -4.08 32.69 17.74
C LYS A 91 -3.86 34.19 17.95
#